data_AF-A0A8E9ZJ16-F1
#
_entry.id   AF-A0A8E9ZJ16-F1
#
_cell.length_a   1.000
_cell.length_b   1.000
_cell.length_c   1.000
_cell.angle_alpha   90.00
_cell.angle_beta   90.00
_cell.angle_gamma   90.00
#
_symmetry.space_group_name_H-M   'P 1'
#
loop_
_entity.id
_entity.type
_entity.pdbx_description
1 polymer ?
#
loop_
_entity_poly.entity_id
_entity_poly.type
_entity_poly.pdbx_seq_one_letter_code
_entity_poly.pdbx_strand_id
1 'polypeptide(L)'
;MSGAAVAATVAGPVQRLPSYRTVPEGYRRVAEEFGVPAEALYLVSLAESSRRLPQGERPWPWTLNVAGKGYRYATREEAYQALLGFMRHHPLRRIDVGIAQVNLGWNGAFFHSYREALGPYTNLRAAAQILRHCYEMNPGSWLQAAGCYHHPAGGKPARTYRAIVQRKLATLDAAASDPLTSSHFSYPVQTVASPATEETALLWAEPQTPGGQ
;
A
#
# COMPACT_ATOMS: atom_id res chain seq x y z
N MET A 1 -2.29 34.36 -52.83
CA MET A 1 -2.64 33.08 -52.19
C MET A 1 -1.70 32.89 -51.01
N SER A 2 -2.13 33.26 -49.80
CA SER A 2 -1.33 33.09 -48.57
C SER A 2 -1.94 31.95 -47.77
N GLY A 3 -1.18 30.87 -47.57
CA GLY A 3 -1.57 29.72 -46.76
C GLY A 3 -1.42 30.02 -45.27
N ALA A 4 -2.47 29.74 -44.51
CA ALA A 4 -2.42 29.72 -43.06
C ALA A 4 -1.92 28.34 -42.58
N ALA A 5 -0.85 28.32 -41.80
CA ALA A 5 -0.37 27.11 -41.13
C ALA A 5 -1.21 26.86 -39.88
N VAL A 6 -1.81 25.66 -39.79
CA VAL A 6 -2.56 25.20 -38.62
C VAL A 6 -1.56 24.66 -37.60
N ALA A 7 -1.48 25.30 -36.42
CA ALA A 7 -0.65 24.84 -35.33
C ALA A 7 -1.24 23.55 -34.72
N ALA A 8 -0.50 22.45 -34.80
CA ALA A 8 -0.87 21.20 -34.14
C ALA A 8 -0.54 21.30 -32.64
N THR A 9 -1.58 21.15 -31.81
CA THR A 9 -1.44 21.07 -30.35
C THR A 9 -0.75 19.75 -29.98
N VAL A 10 0.46 19.82 -29.43
CA VAL A 10 1.16 18.65 -28.90
C VAL A 10 0.58 18.32 -27.53
N ALA A 11 -0.23 17.27 -27.45
CA ALA A 11 -0.66 16.72 -26.16
C ALA A 11 0.58 16.19 -25.40
N GLY A 12 0.76 16.62 -24.15
CA GLY A 12 1.83 16.15 -23.28
C GLY A 12 1.75 14.63 -23.03
N PRO A 13 2.85 14.00 -22.59
CA PRO A 13 2.89 12.55 -22.40
C PRO A 13 1.91 12.13 -21.30
N VAL A 14 0.87 11.38 -21.68
CA VAL A 14 0.01 10.65 -20.75
C VAL A 14 0.87 9.53 -20.16
N GLN A 15 1.25 9.67 -18.89
CA GLN A 15 1.94 8.60 -18.16
C GLN A 15 0.97 7.41 -18.04
N ARG A 16 1.24 6.36 -18.82
CA ARG A 16 0.45 5.13 -18.83
C ARG A 16 0.79 4.37 -17.54
N LEU A 17 -0.13 4.41 -16.57
CA LEU A 17 0.02 3.63 -15.33
C LEU A 17 0.05 2.13 -15.68
N PRO A 18 0.82 1.30 -14.94
CA PRO A 18 0.99 -0.12 -15.23
C PRO A 18 -0.33 -0.88 -15.21
N SER A 19 -0.33 -2.08 -15.79
CA SER A 19 -1.51 -2.94 -15.83
C SER A 19 -1.97 -3.29 -14.40
N TYR A 20 -3.26 -3.05 -14.13
CA TYR A 20 -4.00 -3.31 -12.88
C TYR A 20 -3.82 -4.71 -12.25
N ARG A 21 -3.13 -5.64 -12.92
CA ARG A 21 -2.93 -7.03 -12.50
C ARG A 21 -1.78 -7.23 -11.50
N THR A 22 -0.84 -6.30 -11.39
CA THR A 22 0.31 -6.43 -10.47
C THR A 22 0.02 -5.96 -9.03
N VAL A 23 -1.01 -5.12 -8.85
CA VAL A 23 -1.48 -4.66 -7.54
C VAL A 23 -2.46 -5.67 -6.95
N PRO A 24 -2.20 -6.21 -5.73
CA PRO A 24 -3.11 -7.19 -5.12
C PRO A 24 -4.52 -6.63 -4.95
N GLU A 25 -5.53 -7.49 -5.12
CA GLU A 25 -6.95 -7.09 -5.12
C GLU A 25 -7.37 -6.31 -3.86
N GLY A 26 -6.88 -6.72 -2.68
CA GLY A 26 -7.20 -6.03 -1.43
C GLY A 26 -6.81 -4.54 -1.44
N TYR A 27 -5.70 -4.18 -2.10
CA TYR A 27 -5.30 -2.79 -2.29
C TYR A 27 -6.22 -2.07 -3.26
N ARG A 28 -6.61 -2.72 -4.38
CA ARG A 28 -7.52 -2.12 -5.36
C ARG A 28 -8.87 -1.77 -4.75
N ARG A 29 -9.45 -2.70 -3.97
CA ARG A 29 -10.73 -2.49 -3.28
C ARG A 29 -10.67 -1.30 -2.32
N VAL A 30 -9.71 -1.29 -1.40
CA VAL A 30 -9.57 -0.19 -0.44
C VAL A 30 -9.24 1.12 -1.15
N ALA A 31 -8.41 1.09 -2.19
CA ALA A 31 -8.06 2.28 -2.95
C ALA A 31 -9.29 2.92 -3.61
N GLU A 32 -10.18 2.10 -4.18
CA GLU A 32 -11.45 2.53 -4.76
C GLU A 32 -12.38 3.16 -3.71
N GLU A 33 -12.49 2.58 -2.51
CA GLU A 33 -13.32 3.12 -1.40
C GLU A 33 -12.99 4.60 -1.08
N PHE A 34 -11.73 5.01 -1.23
CA PHE A 34 -11.25 6.37 -0.92
C PHE A 34 -10.81 7.16 -2.17
N GLY A 35 -11.01 6.58 -3.35
CA GLY A 35 -10.62 7.09 -4.67
C GLY A 35 -9.13 7.37 -4.88
N VAL A 36 -8.25 6.71 -4.12
CA VAL A 36 -6.79 6.82 -4.31
C VAL A 36 -6.35 5.84 -5.41
N PRO A 37 -5.25 6.07 -6.14
CA PRO A 37 -4.70 5.07 -7.04
C PRO A 37 -4.22 3.85 -6.26
N ALA A 38 -4.58 2.66 -6.73
CA ALA A 38 -4.22 1.41 -6.06
C ALA A 38 -2.69 1.21 -6.01
N GLU A 39 -2.00 1.64 -7.07
CA GLU A 39 -0.54 1.64 -7.17
C GLU A 39 0.08 2.52 -6.08
N ALA A 40 -0.47 3.71 -5.85
CA ALA A 40 0.04 4.63 -4.84
C ALA A 40 -0.08 4.04 -3.43
N LEU A 41 -1.25 3.48 -3.08
CA LEU A 41 -1.46 2.84 -1.79
C LEU A 41 -0.56 1.61 -1.58
N TYR A 42 -0.40 0.80 -2.64
CA TYR A 42 0.47 -0.38 -2.60
C TYR A 42 1.95 -0.01 -2.48
N LEU A 43 2.41 1.00 -3.21
CA LEU A 43 3.78 1.48 -3.16
C LEU A 43 4.16 2.10 -1.82
N VAL A 44 3.25 2.87 -1.21
CA VAL A 44 3.42 3.34 0.17
C VAL A 44 3.59 2.13 1.10
N SER A 45 2.70 1.14 1.03
CA SER A 45 2.81 -0.04 1.90
C SER A 45 4.10 -0.86 1.66
N LEU A 46 4.58 -0.92 0.41
CA LEU A 46 5.87 -1.52 0.07
C LEU A 46 7.06 -0.69 0.59
N ALA A 47 6.96 0.64 0.66
CA ALA A 47 7.99 1.48 1.24
C ALA A 47 8.04 1.35 2.77
N GLU A 48 6.89 1.12 3.39
CA GLU A 48 6.73 1.12 4.84
C GLU A 48 7.06 -0.22 5.50
N SER A 49 6.53 -1.34 4.98
CA SER A 49 6.55 -2.61 5.72
C SER A 49 7.08 -3.80 4.92
N SER A 50 7.75 -3.57 3.79
CA SER A 50 8.10 -4.67 2.91
C SER A 50 8.98 -5.74 3.57
N ARG A 51 8.78 -6.97 3.10
CA ARG A 51 9.56 -8.15 3.42
C ARG A 51 9.81 -8.92 2.12
N ARG A 52 11.04 -9.44 1.95
CA ARG A 52 11.36 -10.37 0.87
C ARG A 52 10.80 -11.74 1.25
N LEU A 53 9.94 -12.28 0.39
CA LEU A 53 9.38 -13.63 0.47
C LEU A 53 9.79 -14.41 -0.78
N PRO A 54 9.63 -15.75 -0.81
CA PRO A 54 9.92 -16.56 -2.00
C PRO A 54 9.18 -16.07 -3.26
N GLN A 55 7.97 -15.54 -3.08
CA GLN A 55 7.10 -15.03 -4.15
C GLN A 55 7.38 -13.54 -4.50
N GLY A 56 8.42 -12.94 -3.93
CA GLY A 56 8.81 -11.55 -4.16
C GLY A 56 8.72 -10.65 -2.94
N GLU A 57 8.93 -9.34 -3.15
CA GLU A 57 8.79 -8.34 -2.09
C GLU A 57 7.30 -8.03 -1.88
N ARG A 58 6.82 -8.14 -0.63
CA ARG A 58 5.42 -7.84 -0.25
C ARG A 58 5.37 -7.04 1.06
N PRO A 59 4.37 -6.16 1.26
CA PRO A 59 4.12 -5.53 2.56
C PRO A 59 3.79 -6.59 3.62
N TRP A 60 4.34 -6.46 4.83
CA TRP A 60 4.12 -7.41 5.92
C TRP A 60 3.19 -6.80 6.99
N PRO A 61 1.99 -7.38 7.23
CA PRO A 61 0.96 -6.72 8.01
C PRO A 61 1.24 -6.62 9.50
N TRP A 62 2.00 -7.56 10.06
CA TRP A 62 2.28 -7.62 11.50
C TRP A 62 3.64 -7.02 11.80
N THR A 63 3.81 -5.77 11.38
CA THR A 63 5.03 -4.97 11.53
C THR A 63 4.79 -3.85 12.55
N LEU A 64 5.74 -3.65 13.45
CA LEU A 64 5.80 -2.50 14.35
C LEU A 64 7.08 -1.72 14.08
N ASN A 65 7.01 -0.39 14.06
CA ASN A 65 8.18 0.46 14.28
C ASN A 65 8.03 1.12 15.64
N VAL A 66 9.04 0.97 16.50
CA VAL A 66 9.06 1.58 17.82
C VAL A 66 10.32 2.40 17.95
N ALA A 67 10.15 3.71 18.08
CA ALA A 67 11.25 4.66 18.27
C ALA A 67 12.33 4.60 17.17
N GLY A 68 11.98 4.19 15.95
CA GLY A 68 12.88 4.02 14.81
C GLY A 68 13.36 2.58 14.59
N LYS A 69 13.02 1.64 15.49
CA LYS A 69 13.41 0.23 15.38
C LYS A 69 12.23 -0.62 14.88
N GLY A 70 12.46 -1.35 13.79
CA GLY A 70 11.46 -2.25 13.20
C GLY A 70 11.42 -3.63 13.86
N TYR A 71 10.22 -4.16 14.01
CA TYR A 71 9.90 -5.50 14.51
C TYR A 71 8.86 -6.13 13.60
N ARG A 72 8.97 -7.43 13.34
CA ARG A 72 8.04 -8.19 12.50
C ARG A 72 7.66 -9.48 13.21
N TYR A 73 6.38 -9.81 13.17
CA TYR A 73 5.80 -10.94 13.88
C TYR A 73 5.13 -11.90 12.90
N ALA A 74 4.97 -13.16 13.30
CA ALA A 74 4.36 -14.18 12.45
C ALA A 74 2.84 -14.09 12.46
N THR A 75 2.23 -13.51 13.51
CA THR A 75 0.78 -13.39 13.63
C THR A 75 0.36 -12.00 14.13
N ARG A 76 -0.93 -11.68 13.94
CA ARG A 76 -1.55 -10.47 14.51
C ARG A 76 -1.45 -10.45 16.03
N GLU A 77 -1.63 -11.60 16.66
CA GLU A 77 -1.68 -11.71 18.12
C GLU A 77 -0.30 -11.47 18.73
N GLU A 78 0.75 -12.04 18.15
CA GLU A 78 2.14 -11.75 18.56
C GLU A 78 2.48 -10.26 18.45
N ALA A 79 2.13 -9.63 17.32
CA ALA A 79 2.34 -8.19 17.15
C ALA A 79 1.54 -7.36 18.15
N TYR A 80 0.31 -7.78 18.47
CA TYR A 80 -0.53 -7.09 19.42
C TYR A 80 0.02 -7.18 20.85
N GLN A 81 0.44 -8.37 21.28
CA GLN A 81 1.06 -8.55 22.60
C GLN A 81 2.35 -7.74 22.73
N ALA A 82 3.19 -7.73 21.69
CA ALA A 82 4.39 -6.91 21.67
C ALA A 82 4.07 -5.41 21.71
N LEU A 83 3.06 -4.96 20.97
CA LEU A 83 2.58 -3.58 20.97
C LEU A 83 2.17 -3.14 22.38
N LEU A 84 1.37 -3.95 23.08
CA LEU A 84 1.01 -3.69 24.49
C LEU A 84 2.24 -3.58 25.40
N GLY A 85 3.28 -4.37 25.11
CA GLY A 85 4.60 -4.27 25.73
C GLY A 85 5.26 -2.91 25.54
N PHE A 86 5.42 -2.50 24.28
CA PHE A 86 6.09 -1.25 23.92
C PHE A 86 5.36 -0.01 24.43
N MET A 87 4.03 -0.03 24.46
CA MET A 87 3.22 1.09 24.94
C MET A 87 3.45 1.46 26.40
N ARG A 88 3.99 0.55 27.22
CA ARG A 88 4.36 0.85 28.61
C ARG A 88 5.62 1.72 28.74
N HIS A 89 6.45 1.75 27.70
CA HIS A 89 7.78 2.37 27.75
C HIS A 89 7.99 3.44 26.69
N HIS A 90 7.08 3.56 25.71
CA HIS A 90 7.18 4.52 24.63
C HIS A 90 5.85 5.25 24.40
N PRO A 91 5.88 6.58 24.14
CA PRO A 91 4.68 7.31 23.76
C PRO A 91 4.18 6.84 22.38
N LEU A 92 2.87 6.85 22.17
CA LEU A 92 2.22 6.40 20.92
C LEU A 92 2.75 7.11 19.67
N ARG A 93 3.20 8.36 19.78
CA ARG A 93 3.80 9.12 18.66
C ARG A 93 5.11 8.52 18.15
N ARG A 94 5.72 7.60 18.90
CA ARG A 94 6.92 6.86 18.50
C ARG A 94 6.59 5.44 18.05
N ILE A 95 5.33 5.11 17.81
CA ILE A 95 4.91 3.77 17.42
C ILE A 95 4.10 3.83 16.12
N ASP A 96 4.62 3.16 15.09
CA ASP A 96 3.92 2.92 13.83
C ASP A 96 3.51 1.45 13.75
N VAL A 97 2.32 1.19 13.20
CA VAL A 97 1.76 -0.17 13.17
C VAL A 97 1.26 -0.57 11.80
N GLY A 98 1.35 -1.87 11.53
CA GLY A 98 0.59 -2.50 10.48
C GLY A 98 1.24 -2.43 9.10
N ILE A 99 0.49 -2.90 8.12
CA ILE A 99 0.92 -3.07 6.73
C ILE A 99 1.35 -1.77 6.04
N ALA A 100 0.85 -0.62 6.51
CA ALA A 100 1.18 0.70 5.98
C ALA A 100 1.85 1.62 7.01
N GLN A 101 2.31 1.07 8.15
CA GLN A 101 3.01 1.78 9.23
C GLN A 101 2.31 3.09 9.65
N VAL A 102 1.02 2.99 10.00
CA VAL A 102 0.25 4.14 10.49
C VAL A 102 0.69 4.48 11.91
N ASN A 103 1.09 5.73 12.17
CA ASN A 103 1.51 6.18 13.49
C ASN A 103 0.33 6.27 14.48
N LEU A 104 0.44 5.61 15.64
CA LEU A 104 -0.64 5.56 16.63
C LEU A 104 -0.86 6.89 17.35
N GLY A 105 0.17 7.69 17.55
CA GLY A 105 0.05 8.95 18.30
C GLY A 105 -0.51 10.11 17.50
N TRP A 106 -0.46 10.04 16.17
CA TRP A 106 -1.04 11.04 15.27
C TRP A 106 -2.36 10.59 14.67
N ASN A 107 -2.45 9.30 14.31
CA ASN A 107 -3.54 8.76 13.51
C ASN A 107 -4.32 7.66 14.25
N GLY A 108 -4.13 7.50 15.56
CA GLY A 108 -4.80 6.47 16.35
C GLY A 108 -6.33 6.53 16.31
N ALA A 109 -6.91 7.70 16.04
CA ALA A 109 -8.36 7.91 15.95
C ALA A 109 -9.03 7.16 14.78
N PHE A 110 -8.28 6.66 13.79
CA PHE A 110 -8.84 5.81 12.74
C PHE A 110 -9.21 4.39 13.21
N PHE A 111 -8.86 4.02 14.45
CA PHE A 111 -9.03 2.67 14.96
C PHE A 111 -9.88 2.66 16.24
N HIS A 112 -10.85 1.74 16.32
CA HIS A 112 -11.61 1.53 17.57
C HIS A 112 -10.75 0.85 18.65
N SER A 113 -9.72 0.11 18.24
CA SER A 113 -8.77 -0.54 19.15
C SER A 113 -7.38 -0.67 18.51
N TYR A 114 -6.34 -0.78 19.35
CA TYR A 114 -4.98 -1.04 18.88
C TYR A 114 -4.84 -2.41 18.18
N ARG A 115 -5.69 -3.38 18.54
CA ARG A 115 -5.71 -4.69 17.90
C ARG A 115 -6.24 -4.59 16.46
N GLU A 116 -7.26 -3.76 16.24
CA GLU A 116 -7.76 -3.45 14.89
C GLU A 116 -6.75 -2.71 14.03
N ALA A 117 -5.90 -1.87 14.63
CA ALA A 117 -4.83 -1.17 13.91
C ALA A 117 -3.81 -2.13 13.25
N LEU A 118 -3.72 -3.38 13.72
CA LEU A 118 -2.92 -4.47 13.14
C LEU A 118 -3.71 -5.36 12.16
N GLY A 119 -4.99 -5.06 11.94
CA GLY A 119 -5.80 -5.67 10.88
C GLY A 119 -5.38 -5.10 9.52
N PRO A 120 -5.01 -5.93 8.52
CA PRO A 120 -4.50 -5.44 7.25
C PRO A 120 -5.43 -4.45 6.55
N TYR A 121 -6.73 -4.79 6.42
CA TYR A 121 -7.69 -3.91 5.75
C TYR A 121 -7.99 -2.64 6.55
N THR A 122 -8.17 -2.73 7.87
CA THR A 122 -8.40 -1.54 8.70
C THR A 122 -7.23 -0.58 8.62
N ASN A 123 -5.99 -1.09 8.69
CA ASN A 123 -4.78 -0.30 8.54
C ASN A 123 -4.67 0.32 7.14
N LEU A 124 -4.97 -0.43 6.08
CA LEU A 124 -4.99 0.09 4.70
C LEU A 124 -6.03 1.20 4.50
N ARG A 125 -7.21 1.09 5.11
CA ARG A 125 -8.24 2.15 5.03
C ARG A 125 -7.78 3.43 5.72
N ALA A 126 -7.13 3.32 6.87
CA ALA A 126 -6.51 4.48 7.52
C ALA A 126 -5.43 5.09 6.63
N ALA A 127 -4.57 4.26 6.03
CA ALA A 127 -3.53 4.73 5.13
C ALA A 127 -4.08 5.42 3.87
N ALA A 128 -5.16 4.88 3.28
CA ALA A 128 -5.82 5.47 2.12
C ALA A 128 -6.42 6.84 2.45
N GLN A 129 -7.04 7.00 3.63
CA GLN A 129 -7.54 8.30 4.10
C GLN A 129 -6.41 9.32 4.29
N ILE A 130 -5.30 8.93 4.93
CA ILE A 130 -4.14 9.82 5.12
C ILE A 130 -3.55 10.23 3.76
N LEU A 131 -3.38 9.27 2.85
CA LEU A 131 -2.82 9.51 1.52
C LEU A 131 -3.74 10.43 0.69
N ARG A 132 -5.06 10.22 0.78
CA ARG A 132 -6.06 11.10 0.17
C ARG A 132 -5.94 12.52 0.71
N HIS A 133 -5.93 12.68 2.03
CA HIS A 133 -5.79 13.98 2.68
C HIS A 133 -4.51 14.71 2.22
N CYS A 134 -3.38 14.01 2.18
CA CYS A 134 -2.13 14.55 1.67
C CYS A 134 -2.21 14.99 0.20
N TYR A 135 -2.98 14.30 -0.64
CA TYR A 135 -3.22 14.71 -2.02
C TYR A 135 -4.10 15.96 -2.09
N GLU A 136 -5.15 16.04 -1.29
CA GLU A 136 -6.06 17.20 -1.26
C GLU A 136 -5.36 18.47 -0.80
N MET A 137 -4.41 18.36 0.14
CA MET A 137 -3.60 19.50 0.61
C MET A 137 -2.66 20.05 -0.47
N ASN A 138 -2.28 19.25 -1.47
CA ASN A 138 -1.40 19.66 -2.57
C ASN A 138 -1.65 18.79 -3.82
N PRO A 139 -2.70 19.09 -4.59
CA PRO A 139 -3.18 18.22 -5.66
C PRO A 139 -2.23 18.17 -6.86
N GLY A 140 -2.39 17.13 -7.67
CA GLY A 140 -1.66 16.95 -8.94
C GLY A 140 -0.48 15.98 -8.89
N SER A 141 -0.09 15.46 -7.71
CA SER A 141 0.95 14.43 -7.64
C SER A 141 0.78 13.48 -6.45
N TRP A 142 0.44 12.22 -6.75
CA TRP A 142 0.42 11.13 -5.77
C TRP A 142 1.80 10.82 -5.19
N LEU A 143 2.87 11.09 -5.94
CA LEU A 143 4.23 11.00 -5.40
C LEU A 143 4.47 12.08 -4.35
N GLN A 144 3.98 13.31 -4.55
CA GLN A 144 4.05 14.33 -3.51
C GLN A 144 3.21 13.96 -2.29
N ALA A 145 2.00 13.41 -2.50
CA ALA A 145 1.15 12.90 -1.43
C ALA A 145 1.85 11.80 -0.61
N ALA A 146 2.58 10.88 -1.24
CA ALA A 146 3.38 9.87 -0.54
C ALA A 146 4.50 10.50 0.32
N GLY A 147 5.13 11.58 -0.15
CA GLY A 147 6.08 12.34 0.66
C GLY A 147 5.46 12.98 1.90
N CYS A 148 4.25 13.54 1.76
CA CYS A 148 3.45 14.06 2.88
C CYS A 148 3.04 12.95 3.84
N TYR A 149 2.59 11.79 3.33
CA TYR A 149 2.20 10.62 4.13
C TYR A 149 3.30 10.23 5.12
N HIS A 150 4.53 10.12 4.62
CA HIS A 150 5.68 9.72 5.45
C HIS A 150 6.18 10.86 6.35
N HIS A 151 6.18 12.09 5.85
CA HIS A 151 6.71 13.24 6.59
C HIS A 151 5.95 14.52 6.23
N PRO A 152 4.84 14.84 6.94
CA PRO A 152 3.94 15.94 6.58
C PRO A 152 4.61 17.32 6.54
N ALA A 153 5.65 17.54 7.35
CA ALA A 153 6.44 18.78 7.34
C ALA A 153 7.31 18.95 6.09
N GLY A 154 7.33 17.98 5.17
CA GLY A 154 8.06 18.06 3.91
C GLY A 154 9.58 17.96 4.09
N GLY A 155 10.32 18.77 3.32
CA GLY A 155 11.78 18.86 3.43
C GLY A 155 12.54 17.62 2.91
N LYS A 156 13.80 17.49 3.33
CA LYS A 156 14.69 16.40 2.91
C LYS A 156 14.10 15.00 3.16
N PRO A 157 13.48 14.70 4.32
CA PRO A 157 12.87 13.38 4.57
C PRO A 157 11.80 13.02 3.55
N ALA A 158 10.84 13.91 3.29
CA ALA A 158 9.81 13.69 2.27
C ALA A 158 10.44 13.49 0.88
N ARG A 159 11.47 14.27 0.51
CA ARG A 159 12.16 14.08 -0.79
C ARG A 159 12.82 12.70 -0.91
N THR A 160 13.52 12.26 0.13
CA THR A 160 14.14 10.93 0.17
C THR A 160 13.08 9.83 0.05
N TYR A 161 11.97 9.97 0.78
CA TYR A 161 10.88 9.00 0.73
C TYR A 161 10.25 8.90 -0.67
N ARG A 162 10.00 10.04 -1.33
CA ARG A 162 9.51 10.04 -2.72
C ARG A 162 10.45 9.30 -3.66
N ALA A 163 11.77 9.45 -3.50
CA ALA A 163 12.74 8.69 -4.30
C ALA A 163 12.67 7.18 -4.03
N ILE A 164 12.36 6.75 -2.80
CA ILE A 164 12.12 5.33 -2.47
C ILE A 164 10.88 4.82 -3.21
N VAL A 165 9.76 5.55 -3.11
CA VAL A 165 8.49 5.20 -3.77
C VAL A 165 8.65 5.14 -5.28
N GLN A 166 9.36 6.10 -5.88
CA GLN A 166 9.61 6.13 -7.32
C GLN A 166 10.44 4.93 -7.81
N ARG A 167 11.46 4.48 -7.04
CA ARG A 167 12.22 3.27 -7.39
C ARG A 167 11.35 2.01 -7.33
N LYS A 168 10.45 1.93 -6.35
CA LYS A 168 9.51 0.81 -6.23
C LYS A 168 8.51 0.81 -7.39
N LEU A 169 8.02 1.98 -7.81
CA LEU A 169 7.17 2.12 -8.99
C LEU A 169 7.86 1.57 -10.25
N ALA A 170 9.10 1.99 -10.53
CA ALA A 170 9.85 1.49 -11.68
C ALA A 170 10.04 -0.05 -11.66
N THR A 171 10.15 -0.63 -10.46
CA THR A 171 10.24 -2.10 -10.30
C THR A 171 8.91 -2.79 -10.59
N LEU A 172 7.79 -2.20 -10.16
CA LEU A 172 6.45 -2.70 -10.49
C LEU A 172 6.14 -2.58 -11.99
N ASP A 173 6.54 -1.48 -12.62
CA ASP A 173 6.35 -1.25 -14.07
C ASP A 173 7.13 -2.26 -14.90
N ALA A 174 8.38 -2.55 -14.50
CA ALA A 174 9.21 -3.58 -15.15
C ALA A 174 8.58 -4.97 -15.02
N ALA A 175 8.08 -5.33 -13.84
CA ALA A 175 7.40 -6.62 -13.62
C ALA A 175 6.10 -6.74 -14.42
N ALA A 176 5.38 -5.64 -14.64
CA ALA A 176 4.16 -5.59 -15.44
C ALA A 176 4.43 -5.69 -16.96
N SER A 177 5.65 -5.38 -17.40
CA SER A 177 6.05 -5.32 -18.80
C SER A 177 6.79 -6.58 -19.29
N ASP A 178 7.04 -7.55 -18.41
CA ASP A 178 7.71 -8.81 -18.76
C ASP A 178 6.74 -9.74 -19.53
N PRO A 179 7.01 -10.09 -20.80
CA PRO A 179 6.14 -10.96 -21.59
C PRO A 179 5.96 -12.36 -21.00
N LEU A 180 6.81 -12.80 -20.06
CA LEU A 180 6.65 -14.09 -19.37
C LEU A 180 5.53 -14.09 -18.32
N THR A 181 5.05 -12.94 -17.84
CA THR A 181 3.83 -12.87 -17.03
C THR A 181 2.54 -12.81 -17.87
N SER A 182 2.66 -12.78 -19.20
CA SER A 182 1.53 -12.83 -20.15
C SER A 182 1.19 -14.25 -20.65
N SER A 183 1.91 -15.31 -20.25
CA SER A 183 1.66 -16.65 -20.81
C SER A 183 0.78 -17.54 -19.91
N HIS A 184 -0.44 -17.79 -20.40
CA HIS A 184 -1.26 -19.01 -20.27
C HIS A 184 -1.44 -19.67 -18.90
N PHE A 185 -2.60 -19.43 -18.28
CA PHE A 185 -3.33 -20.45 -17.53
C PHE A 185 -4.70 -20.64 -18.16
N SER A 186 -4.84 -21.68 -18.98
CA SER A 186 -6.15 -22.22 -19.37
C SER A 186 -6.64 -23.11 -18.24
N TYR A 187 -7.70 -22.71 -17.54
CA TYR A 187 -8.44 -23.60 -16.66
C TYR A 187 -9.70 -24.09 -17.40
N PRO A 188 -10.05 -25.38 -17.32
CA PRO A 188 -11.32 -25.85 -17.85
C PRO A 188 -12.46 -25.24 -17.04
N VAL A 189 -13.43 -24.67 -17.76
CA VAL A 189 -14.70 -24.18 -17.19
C VAL A 189 -15.46 -25.38 -16.62
N GLN A 190 -15.61 -25.44 -15.30
CA GLN A 190 -16.67 -26.22 -14.68
C GLN A 190 -17.82 -25.27 -14.37
N THR A 191 -18.93 -25.49 -15.05
CA THR A 191 -20.21 -24.82 -14.83
C THR A 191 -20.91 -25.53 -13.68
N VAL A 192 -21.04 -24.86 -12.52
CA VAL A 192 -22.07 -25.20 -11.53
C VAL A 192 -22.69 -23.92 -10.99
N ALA A 193 -24.02 -23.98 -10.88
CA ALA A 193 -24.94 -22.88 -10.64
C ALA A 193 -24.84 -22.25 -9.24
N SER A 194 -25.25 -20.98 -9.14
CA SER A 194 -25.51 -20.29 -7.87
C SER A 194 -26.64 -20.97 -7.08
N PRO A 195 -26.61 -20.82 -5.74
CA PRO A 195 -27.57 -19.90 -5.13
C PRO A 195 -26.91 -18.88 -4.19
N ALA A 196 -27.75 -17.93 -3.77
CA ALA A 196 -27.44 -16.67 -3.11
C ALA A 196 -27.08 -16.77 -1.62
N THR A 197 -26.56 -15.65 -1.11
CA THR A 197 -26.41 -15.23 0.30
C THR A 197 -25.43 -16.02 1.15
N GLU A 198 -24.19 -15.54 1.22
CA GLU A 198 -23.53 -15.22 2.50
C GLU A 198 -22.20 -14.49 2.25
N GLU A 199 -21.92 -13.59 3.18
CA GLU A 199 -20.72 -12.79 3.42
C GLU A 199 -19.43 -13.61 3.26
N THR A 200 -19.00 -13.81 2.01
CA THR A 200 -17.75 -14.48 1.71
C THR A 200 -16.63 -13.47 1.87
N ALA A 201 -16.06 -13.50 3.08
CA ALA A 201 -14.74 -13.04 3.42
C ALA A 201 -13.77 -13.38 2.28
N LEU A 202 -13.51 -12.40 1.42
CA LEU A 202 -12.31 -12.40 0.59
C LEU A 202 -11.16 -12.05 1.51
N LEU A 203 -10.74 -13.10 2.21
CA LEU A 203 -9.64 -13.18 3.14
C LEU A 203 -8.38 -12.65 2.46
N TRP A 204 -7.66 -11.79 3.18
CA TRP A 204 -6.25 -11.62 2.93
C TRP A 204 -5.61 -13.01 2.84
N ALA A 205 -5.06 -13.36 1.67
CA ALA A 205 -4.28 -14.58 1.54
C ALA A 205 -2.97 -14.35 2.29
N GLU A 206 -2.88 -14.94 3.50
CA GLU A 206 -1.67 -14.88 4.32
C GLU A 206 -0.47 -15.33 3.48
N PRO A 207 0.62 -14.54 3.39
CA PRO A 207 1.84 -15.01 2.80
C PRO A 207 2.37 -16.14 3.69
N GLN A 208 2.28 -17.38 3.21
CA GLN A 208 2.81 -18.55 3.89
C GLN A 208 4.32 -18.38 4.04
N THR A 209 4.80 -18.19 5.27
CA THR A 209 6.22 -18.37 5.60
C THR A 209 6.50 -19.87 5.67
N PRO A 210 7.55 -20.40 5.01
CA PRO A 210 8.06 -21.72 5.37
C PRO A 210 8.41 -21.69 6.86
N GLY A 211 7.90 -22.64 7.63
CA GLY A 211 8.12 -22.73 9.07
C GLY A 211 9.62 -22.63 9.39
N GLY A 212 9.98 -21.69 10.27
CA GLY A 212 11.30 -21.66 10.88
C GLY A 212 11.38 -22.79 11.89
N GLN A 213 12.30 -23.73 11.67
CA GLN A 213 12.94 -24.48 12.76
C GLN A 213 13.90 -23.55 13.50
#